data_AF-A0A3L6ZLD6-F1
#
_entry.id   AF-A0A3L6ZLD6-F1
#
_cell.length_a   1.000
_cell.length_b   1.000
_cell.length_c   1.000
_cell.angle_alpha   90.00
_cell.angle_beta   90.00
_cell.angle_gamma   90.00
#
_symmetry.space_group_name_H-M   'P 1'
#
loop_
_entity.id
_entity.type
_entity.pdbx_description
1 polymer ?
#
loop_
_entity_poly.entity_id
_entity_poly.type
_entity_poly.pdbx_seq_one_letter_code
_entity_poly.pdbx_strand_id
1 'polypeptide(L)'
;MSEEDLVRNMMALDDGLHRIEQHSQDRLILLYEDPETFGAGHFVLYSLHGSSPRFAIEEQYPPGVGWADEDRVPVSWTWASEARVPQSDGTWPWVTLAEGEVVSADYERLLHITGGWADALCELIAREEALTTDPVADDGVGRSGQVRTFLA
;
A
#
# COMPACT_ATOMS: atom_id res chain seq x y z
N MET A 1 -25.91 10.27 14.01
CA MET A 1 -25.30 10.76 12.76
C MET A 1 -26.35 10.61 11.67
N SER A 2 -26.59 11.64 10.87
CA SER A 2 -27.54 11.54 9.76
C SER A 2 -26.89 10.83 8.57
N GLU A 3 -27.70 10.37 7.61
CA GLU A 3 -27.21 9.83 6.34
C GLU A 3 -26.40 10.88 5.56
N GLU A 4 -26.86 12.14 5.55
CA GLU A 4 -26.13 13.27 4.95
C GLU A 4 -24.74 13.46 5.56
N ASP A 5 -24.60 13.27 6.89
CA ASP A 5 -23.28 13.30 7.55
C ASP A 5 -22.40 12.13 7.10
N LEU A 6 -22.96 10.92 6.96
CA LEU A 6 -22.22 9.74 6.50
C LEU A 6 -21.71 9.93 5.07
N VAL A 7 -22.55 10.42 4.16
CA VAL A 7 -22.17 10.70 2.76
C VAL A 7 -21.04 11.72 2.72
N ARG A 8 -21.18 12.82 3.48
CA ARG A 8 -20.13 13.85 3.56
C ARG A 8 -18.80 13.26 4.04
N ASN A 9 -18.83 12.41 5.07
CA ASN A 9 -17.62 11.81 5.62
C ASN A 9 -16.98 10.79 4.66
N MET A 10 -17.80 10.01 3.94
CA MET A 10 -17.32 9.08 2.89
C MET A 10 -16.61 9.84 1.77
N MET A 11 -17.21 10.91 1.25
CA MET A 11 -16.58 11.75 0.23
C MET A 11 -15.28 12.40 0.74
N ALA A 12 -15.28 12.87 1.99
CA ALA A 12 -14.10 13.47 2.59
C ALA A 12 -12.96 12.47 2.81
N LEU A 13 -13.29 11.21 3.13
CA LEU A 13 -12.34 10.11 3.20
C LEU A 13 -11.75 9.84 1.81
N ASP A 14 -12.59 9.67 0.79
CA ASP A 14 -12.18 9.45 -0.60
C ASP A 14 -11.23 10.55 -1.11
N ASP A 15 -11.62 11.82 -0.97
CA ASP A 15 -10.78 12.97 -1.31
C ASP A 15 -9.45 13.00 -0.51
N GLY A 16 -9.49 12.54 0.74
CA GLY A 16 -8.30 12.41 1.59
C GLY A 16 -7.34 11.33 1.10
N LEU A 17 -7.85 10.17 0.70
CA LEU A 17 -7.05 9.06 0.20
C LEU A 17 -6.37 9.40 -1.14
N HIS A 18 -7.08 10.04 -2.07
CA HIS A 18 -6.46 10.53 -3.32
C HIS A 18 -5.36 11.55 -3.06
N ARG A 19 -5.54 12.42 -2.05
CA ARG A 19 -4.47 13.34 -1.67
C ARG A 19 -3.26 12.56 -1.16
N ILE A 20 -3.42 11.54 -0.33
CA ILE A 20 -2.29 10.72 0.15
C ILE A 20 -1.56 10.06 -1.03
N GLU A 21 -2.28 9.48 -1.99
CA GLU A 21 -1.71 8.92 -3.22
C GLU A 21 -0.89 9.97 -3.99
N GLN A 22 -1.48 11.14 -4.27
CA GLN A 22 -0.81 12.23 -5.01
C GLN A 22 0.46 12.73 -4.30
N HIS A 23 0.46 12.79 -2.98
CA HIS A 23 1.64 13.18 -2.20
C HIS A 23 2.75 12.13 -2.21
N SER A 24 2.43 10.88 -2.56
CA SER A 24 3.37 9.76 -2.57
C SER A 24 4.24 9.68 -3.82
N GLN A 25 4.15 10.66 -4.74
CA GLN A 25 5.03 10.83 -5.91
C GLN A 25 5.24 9.55 -6.73
N ASP A 26 4.14 8.92 -7.16
CA ASP A 26 4.13 7.69 -7.96
C ASP A 26 4.73 6.45 -7.26
N ARG A 27 4.97 6.48 -5.94
CA ARG A 27 5.43 5.30 -5.19
C ARG A 27 4.29 4.41 -4.73
N LEU A 28 3.10 5.00 -4.58
CA LEU A 28 1.87 4.32 -4.19
C LEU A 28 0.80 4.54 -5.26
N ILE A 29 -0.11 3.58 -5.36
CA ILE A 29 -1.34 3.68 -6.15
C ILE A 29 -2.55 3.36 -5.28
N LEU A 30 -3.62 4.14 -5.43
CA LEU A 30 -4.92 3.88 -4.80
C LEU A 30 -5.82 3.11 -5.78
N LEU A 31 -6.35 1.98 -5.33
CA LEU A 31 -7.27 1.14 -6.10
C LEU A 31 -8.59 0.96 -5.35
N TYR A 32 -9.69 0.90 -6.07
CA TYR A 32 -11.05 0.72 -5.50
C TYR A 32 -11.44 -0.75 -5.35
N GLU A 33 -10.65 -1.63 -5.92
CA GLU A 33 -10.77 -3.07 -5.77
C GLU A 33 -9.36 -3.63 -5.71
N ASP A 34 -9.14 -4.57 -4.82
CA ASP A 34 -7.88 -5.27 -4.74
C ASP A 34 -7.70 -6.15 -6.01
N PRO A 35 -6.62 -5.95 -6.79
CA PRO A 35 -6.42 -6.68 -8.03
C PRO A 35 -6.03 -8.15 -7.82
N GLU A 36 -5.65 -8.54 -6.59
CA GLU A 36 -5.12 -9.87 -6.28
C GLU A 36 -6.04 -10.69 -5.37
N THR A 37 -6.75 -10.03 -4.45
CA THR A 37 -7.54 -10.66 -3.40
C THR A 37 -8.95 -10.11 -3.40
N PHE A 38 -9.88 -10.88 -3.95
CA PHE A 38 -11.30 -10.52 -3.91
C PHE A 38 -11.75 -10.17 -2.48
N GLY A 39 -12.27 -8.96 -2.29
CA GLY A 39 -12.81 -8.50 -1.02
C GLY A 39 -11.78 -8.10 0.03
N ALA A 40 -10.52 -7.83 -0.32
CA ALA A 40 -9.55 -7.30 0.66
C ALA A 40 -9.84 -5.85 1.09
N GLY A 41 -10.65 -5.11 0.32
CA GLY A 41 -11.11 -3.77 0.66
C GLY A 41 -11.71 -3.05 -0.55
N HIS A 42 -12.48 -1.98 -0.28
CA HIS A 42 -12.98 -1.04 -1.29
C HIS A 42 -12.01 0.11 -1.56
N PHE A 43 -11.01 0.32 -0.70
CA PHE A 43 -9.86 1.16 -0.99
C PHE A 43 -8.59 0.41 -0.63
N VAL A 44 -7.66 0.28 -1.57
CA VAL A 44 -6.40 -0.40 -1.34
C VAL A 44 -5.25 0.44 -1.87
N LEU A 45 -4.34 0.83 -0.97
CA LEU A 45 -3.08 1.42 -1.37
C LEU A 45 -2.02 0.34 -1.55
N TYR A 46 -1.38 0.35 -2.72
CA TYR A 46 -0.30 -0.56 -3.07
C TYR A 46 1.01 0.16 -3.26
N SER A 47 2.11 -0.47 -2.82
CA SER A 47 3.43 -0.06 -3.27
C SER A 47 3.67 -0.43 -4.73
N LEU A 48 4.24 0.48 -5.51
CA LEU A 48 4.74 0.20 -6.86
C LEU A 48 6.18 -0.36 -6.85
N HIS A 49 6.81 -0.51 -5.68
CA HIS A 49 8.22 -0.90 -5.53
C HIS A 49 8.41 -2.08 -4.55
N GLY A 50 9.33 -2.99 -4.87
CA GLY A 50 9.87 -3.98 -3.93
C GLY A 50 8.87 -5.01 -3.38
N SER A 51 9.19 -5.60 -2.21
CA SER A 51 8.25 -6.43 -1.45
C SER A 51 6.97 -5.64 -1.24
N SER A 52 5.80 -6.22 -1.52
CA SER A 52 4.53 -5.50 -1.66
C SER A 52 3.78 -5.39 -0.33
N PRO A 53 3.97 -4.36 0.52
CA PRO A 53 2.99 -4.03 1.51
C PRO A 53 1.78 -3.39 0.83
N ARG A 54 0.60 -3.62 1.41
CA ARG A 54 -0.63 -2.93 1.06
C ARG A 54 -1.32 -2.41 2.31
N PHE A 55 -2.15 -1.40 2.11
CA PHE A 55 -3.07 -0.90 3.11
C PHE A 55 -4.48 -0.99 2.56
N ALA A 56 -5.29 -1.88 3.12
CA ALA A 56 -6.64 -2.15 2.66
C ALA A 56 -7.66 -1.56 3.62
N ILE A 57 -8.74 -0.99 3.09
CA ILE A 57 -9.84 -0.36 3.81
C ILE A 57 -11.13 -0.95 3.27
N GLU A 58 -11.97 -1.46 4.16
CA GLU A 58 -13.24 -2.08 3.82
C GLU A 58 -14.40 -1.33 4.51
N GLU A 59 -15.48 -1.15 3.76
CA GLU A 59 -16.66 -0.42 4.21
C GLU A 59 -17.57 -1.32 5.06
N GLN A 60 -18.01 -0.79 6.20
CA GLN A 60 -18.95 -1.47 7.07
C GLN A 60 -20.30 -0.74 7.05
N TYR A 61 -21.37 -1.50 6.81
CA TYR A 61 -22.72 -0.97 6.65
C TYR A 61 -23.62 -1.31 7.84
N PRO A 62 -24.72 -0.57 8.06
CA PRO A 62 -25.68 -0.90 9.10
C PRO A 62 -26.23 -2.33 8.96
N PRO A 63 -26.57 -3.01 10.08
CA PRO A 63 -27.20 -4.32 10.01
C PRO A 63 -28.47 -4.32 9.15
N GLY A 64 -28.58 -5.29 8.24
CA GLY A 64 -29.72 -5.43 7.34
C GLY A 64 -29.62 -4.64 6.04
N VAL A 65 -28.59 -3.80 5.89
CA VAL A 65 -28.20 -3.20 4.61
C VAL A 65 -27.30 -4.20 3.88
N GLY A 66 -27.65 -4.51 2.63
CA GLY A 66 -26.95 -5.52 1.83
C GLY A 66 -26.60 -5.00 0.45
N TRP A 67 -25.95 -5.83 -0.34
CA TRP A 67 -25.44 -5.48 -1.68
C TRP A 67 -26.50 -5.00 -2.68
N ALA A 68 -27.79 -5.29 -2.44
CA ALA A 68 -28.91 -4.84 -3.27
C ALA A 68 -29.31 -3.38 -3.02
N ASP A 69 -28.82 -2.78 -1.94
CA ASP A 69 -28.99 -1.35 -1.67
C ASP A 69 -27.84 -0.61 -2.37
N GLU A 70 -28.17 0.13 -3.43
CA GLU A 70 -27.22 0.91 -4.23
C GLU A 70 -26.88 2.25 -3.57
N ASP A 71 -27.72 2.73 -2.65
CA ASP A 71 -27.56 3.99 -1.93
C ASP A 71 -26.93 3.78 -0.53
N ARG A 72 -26.42 2.57 -0.26
CA ARG A 72 -25.81 2.24 1.03
C ARG A 72 -24.62 3.15 1.33
N VAL A 73 -24.56 3.63 2.56
CA VAL A 73 -23.48 4.49 3.04
C VAL A 73 -22.79 3.84 4.24
N PRO A 74 -21.44 3.76 4.27
CA PRO A 74 -20.73 3.14 5.37
C PRO A 74 -20.91 3.90 6.68
N VAL A 75 -21.08 3.15 7.78
CA VAL A 75 -21.12 3.68 9.15
C VAL A 75 -19.77 3.58 9.86
N SER A 76 -18.89 2.72 9.38
CA SER A 76 -17.51 2.57 9.80
C SER A 76 -16.67 1.98 8.67
N TRP A 77 -15.35 1.96 8.86
CA TRP A 77 -14.41 1.28 7.99
C TRP A 77 -13.47 0.42 8.82
N THR A 78 -13.28 -0.81 8.40
CA THR A 78 -12.16 -1.64 8.84
C THR A 78 -10.94 -1.33 7.98
N TRP A 79 -9.75 -1.49 8.55
CA TRP A 79 -8.51 -1.33 7.81
C TRP A 79 -7.49 -2.37 8.23
N ALA A 80 -6.62 -2.75 7.29
CA ALA A 80 -5.52 -3.67 7.51
C ALA A 80 -4.27 -3.19 6.77
N SER A 81 -3.14 -3.18 7.48
CA SER A 81 -1.81 -3.09 6.89
C SER A 81 -1.25 -4.49 6.76
N GLU A 82 -0.92 -4.88 5.54
CA GLU A 82 -0.51 -6.24 5.22
C GLU A 82 0.77 -6.23 4.39
N ALA A 83 1.54 -7.32 4.46
CA ALA A 83 2.69 -7.55 3.59
C ALA A 83 2.77 -9.01 3.17
N ARG A 84 3.35 -9.26 1.99
CA ARG A 84 3.70 -10.62 1.58
C ARG A 84 4.96 -11.08 2.31
N VAL A 85 4.85 -12.19 3.03
CA VAL A 85 5.97 -12.78 3.78
C VAL A 85 6.31 -14.14 3.19
N PRO A 86 7.57 -14.39 2.76
CA PRO A 86 7.97 -15.70 2.26
C PRO A 86 7.91 -16.75 3.38
N GLN A 87 7.30 -17.89 3.08
CA GLN A 87 7.28 -19.06 3.95
C GLN A 87 8.27 -20.14 3.48
N SER A 88 8.63 -21.05 4.39
CA SER A 88 9.58 -22.13 4.12
C SER A 88 9.10 -23.14 3.06
N ASP A 89 7.79 -23.17 2.80
CA ASP A 89 7.17 -23.98 1.75
C ASP A 89 7.20 -23.31 0.37
N GLY A 90 7.79 -22.12 0.26
CA GLY A 90 7.89 -21.33 -0.97
C GLY A 90 6.67 -20.46 -1.26
N THR A 91 5.64 -20.46 -0.40
CA THR A 91 4.49 -19.56 -0.54
C THR A 91 4.80 -18.15 -0.02
N TRP A 92 4.00 -17.18 -0.46
CA TRP A 92 4.13 -15.76 -0.08
C TRP A 92 2.75 -15.20 0.34
N PRO A 93 2.14 -15.71 1.42
CA PRO A 93 0.84 -15.24 1.87
C PRO A 93 0.91 -13.80 2.37
N TRP A 94 -0.24 -13.13 2.27
CA TRP A 94 -0.49 -11.88 2.97
C TRP A 94 -0.52 -12.14 4.48
N VAL A 95 0.21 -11.32 5.22
CA VAL A 95 0.22 -11.32 6.68
C VAL A 95 -0.20 -9.94 7.16
N THR A 96 -1.24 -9.90 7.99
CA THR A 96 -1.68 -8.68 8.68
C THR A 96 -0.66 -8.28 9.74
N LEU A 97 -0.10 -7.08 9.57
CA LEU A 97 0.86 -6.48 10.49
C LEU A 97 0.16 -5.61 11.53
N ALA A 98 -0.92 -4.93 11.12
CA ALA A 98 -1.78 -4.12 11.97
C ALA A 98 -3.17 -4.03 11.34
N GLU A 99 -4.19 -3.90 12.17
CA GLU A 99 -5.58 -3.74 11.73
C GLU A 99 -6.38 -2.93 12.75
N GLY A 100 -7.55 -2.47 12.34
CA GLY A 100 -8.49 -1.82 13.23
C GLY A 100 -9.79 -1.42 12.53
N GLU A 101 -10.63 -0.72 13.29
CA GLU A 101 -11.89 -0.17 12.80
C GLU A 101 -12.00 1.30 13.22
N VAL A 102 -12.55 2.13 12.35
CA VAL A 102 -12.81 3.54 12.58
C VAL A 102 -14.26 3.85 12.22
N VAL A 103 -15.01 4.43 13.16
CA VAL A 103 -16.39 4.87 12.90
C VAL A 103 -16.41 6.07 11.96
N SER A 104 -17.49 6.22 11.20
CA SER A 104 -17.59 7.26 10.15
C SER A 104 -17.37 8.69 10.67
N ALA A 105 -17.80 8.97 11.90
CA ALA A 105 -17.59 10.25 12.55
C ALA A 105 -16.10 10.61 12.77
N ASP A 106 -15.22 9.60 12.81
CA ASP A 106 -13.79 9.73 13.07
C ASP A 106 -12.95 9.48 11.80
N TYR A 107 -13.52 9.65 10.60
CA TYR A 107 -12.83 9.35 9.33
C TYR A 107 -11.45 10.04 9.20
N GLU A 108 -11.27 11.22 9.79
CA GLU A 108 -9.97 11.92 9.82
C GLU A 108 -8.87 11.10 10.53
N ARG A 109 -9.25 10.28 11.52
CA ARG A 109 -8.33 9.35 12.18
C ARG A 109 -7.87 8.26 11.21
N LEU A 110 -8.75 7.75 10.36
CA LEU A 110 -8.37 6.79 9.34
C LEU A 110 -7.38 7.42 8.34
N LEU A 111 -7.65 8.64 7.87
CA LEU A 111 -6.72 9.39 7.02
C LEU A 111 -5.36 9.60 7.70
N HIS A 112 -5.34 9.88 9.01
CA HIS A 112 -4.09 10.01 9.76
C HIS A 112 -3.31 8.69 9.81
N ILE A 113 -3.98 7.56 10.07
CA ILE A 113 -3.36 6.23 10.08
C ILE A 113 -2.81 5.88 8.69
N THR A 114 -3.62 6.05 7.65
CA THR A 114 -3.24 5.76 6.26
C THR A 114 -2.10 6.66 5.78
N GLY A 115 -2.14 7.96 6.10
CA GLY A 115 -1.08 8.90 5.77
C GLY A 115 0.23 8.56 6.47
N GLY A 116 0.19 8.25 7.76
CA GLY A 116 1.38 7.81 8.50
C GLY A 116 1.97 6.50 7.96
N TRP A 117 1.13 5.56 7.53
CA TRP A 117 1.57 4.34 6.85
C TRP A 117 2.25 4.66 5.50
N ALA A 118 1.64 5.53 4.69
CA ALA A 118 2.17 5.94 3.38
C ALA A 118 3.52 6.65 3.51
N ASP A 119 3.64 7.58 4.45
CA ASP A 119 4.90 8.30 4.72
C ASP A 119 6.02 7.35 5.14
N ALA A 120 5.72 6.42 6.06
CA ALA A 120 6.70 5.43 6.53
C ALA A 120 7.18 4.50 5.40
N LEU A 121 6.26 4.08 4.53
CA LEU A 121 6.57 3.24 3.38
C LEU A 121 7.40 4.00 2.34
N CYS A 122 7.03 5.24 2.02
CA CYS A 122 7.81 6.08 1.12
C CYS A 122 9.23 6.34 1.65
N GLU A 123 9.40 6.55 2.95
CA GLU A 123 10.72 6.67 3.57
C GLU A 123 11.52 5.36 3.44
N LEU A 124 10.89 4.21 3.65
CA LEU A 124 11.51 2.90 3.49
C LEU A 124 11.99 2.68 2.04
N ILE A 125 11.14 2.96 1.05
CA ILE A 125 11.47 2.86 -0.37
C ILE A 125 12.67 3.76 -0.71
N ALA A 126 12.65 5.03 -0.27
CA ALA A 126 13.77 5.94 -0.51
C ALA A 126 15.10 5.42 0.08
N ARG A 127 15.04 4.80 1.26
CA ARG A 127 16.23 4.21 1.90
C ARG A 127 16.73 3.00 1.12
N GLU A 128 15.85 2.15 0.63
CA GLU A 128 16.22 0.99 -0.20
C GLU A 128 16.83 1.42 -1.55
N GLU A 129 16.24 2.42 -2.20
CA GLU A 129 16.78 3.03 -3.42
C GLU A 129 18.18 3.61 -3.18
N ALA A 130 18.39 4.31 -2.06
CA ALA A 130 19.71 4.87 -1.72
C ALA A 130 20.77 3.78 -1.49
N LEU A 131 20.39 2.63 -0.94
CA LEU A 131 21.31 1.50 -0.68
C LEU A 131 21.64 0.70 -1.95
N THR A 132 20.77 0.71 -2.95
CA THR A 132 20.96 -0.01 -4.21
C THR A 132 21.70 0.81 -5.27
N THR A 133 21.87 2.12 -5.05
CA THR A 133 22.51 3.07 -5.98
C THR A 133 24.02 3.24 -5.77
N ASP A 134 24.71 2.31 -5.08
CA ASP A 134 26.18 2.32 -5.09
C ASP A 134 26.70 1.75 -6.42
N PRO A 135 27.34 2.56 -7.29
CA PRO A 135 28.11 1.98 -8.37
C PRO A 135 29.30 1.27 -7.72
N VAL A 136 29.44 -0.03 -7.95
CA VAL A 136 30.77 -0.65 -7.95
C VAL A 136 31.55 0.09 -9.02
N ALA A 137 32.22 1.17 -8.63
CA ALA A 137 33.27 1.79 -9.42
C ALA A 137 34.38 0.75 -9.49
N ASP A 138 34.32 -0.09 -10.52
CA ASP A 138 35.47 -0.85 -11.01
C ASP A 138 36.48 0.16 -11.56
N ASP A 139 37.18 0.84 -10.65
CA ASP A 139 38.36 1.64 -10.94
C ASP A 139 39.54 0.67 -11.17
N GLY A 140 39.45 -0.05 -12.28
CA GLY A 140 40.45 -0.98 -12.79
C GLY A 140 41.10 -0.48 -14.07
N VAL A 141 41.58 0.77 -14.09
CA VAL A 141 42.39 1.31 -15.19
C VAL A 141 43.65 0.46 -15.41
N GLY A 142 43.67 -0.28 -16.54
CA GLY A 142 44.76 -0.18 -17.51
C GLY A 142 46.03 -1.02 -17.32
N ARG A 143 46.18 -1.98 -18.26
CA ARG A 143 47.42 -2.30 -19.01
C ARG A 143 48.41 -3.27 -18.37
N SER A 144 48.51 -4.48 -18.94
CA SER A 144 49.76 -5.05 -19.49
C SER A 144 49.58 -6.43 -20.13
N GLY A 145 49.96 -6.55 -21.41
CA GLY A 145 50.77 -7.68 -21.88
C GLY A 145 50.08 -8.97 -22.34
N GLN A 146 49.96 -9.07 -23.67
CA GLN A 146 50.46 -10.21 -24.45
C GLN A 146 49.72 -11.56 -24.38
N VAL A 147 48.97 -11.83 -25.44
CA VAL A 147 48.51 -13.15 -25.88
C VAL A 147 49.67 -14.13 -25.92
N ARG A 148 49.59 -15.22 -25.14
CA ARG A 148 50.30 -16.48 -25.42
C ARG A 148 49.38 -17.66 -25.18
N THR A 149 48.89 -18.20 -26.28
CA THR A 149 48.33 -19.54 -26.39
C THR A 149 49.40 -20.58 -26.02
N PHE A 150 49.09 -21.51 -25.12
CA PHE A 150 49.76 -22.80 -25.06
C PHE A 150 48.72 -23.90 -24.98
N LEU A 151 48.72 -24.76 -26.00
CA LEU A 151 48.15 -26.09 -26.01
C LEU A 151 49.10 -27.04 -25.28
N ALA A 152 48.54 -27.96 -24.50
CA ALA A 152 49.14 -29.24 -24.15
C ALA A 152 48.13 -30.34 -24.46
#